data_AF-A0A1D1UIN7-F1
#
_entry.id   AF-A0A1D1UIN7-F1
#
_cell.length_a   1.000
_cell.length_b   1.000
_cell.length_c   1.000
_cell.angle_alpha   90.00
_cell.angle_beta   90.00
_cell.angle_gamma   90.00
#
_symmetry.space_group_name_H-M   'P 1'
#
loop_
_entity.id
_entity.type
_entity.pdbx_description
1 polymer ?
#
loop_
_entity_poly.entity_id
_entity_poly.type
_entity_poly.pdbx_seq_one_letter_code
_entity_poly.pdbx_strand_id
1 'polypeptide(L)'
;MAGTEGSTATYEKQTIEVIHPVAPTPSTESRRLLISEDQLNDAAYLLSRDDYPAKHKPVMPLFKNQYVREFLAEFLGTFILIIFGNGAVAQFVLSSKNPSTGPVSNFFAINIAYGLAVAFGVYVAGGVSGGHLNPAVSLAMCLLRKLKWRKLPVYMAAQYLGAWTASG
;
A
#
# COMPACT_ATOMS: atom_id res chain seq x y z
N MET A 1 70.98 -45.56 20.33
CA MET A 1 70.79 -45.37 21.78
C MET A 1 70.90 -43.88 22.07
N ALA A 2 70.05 -43.37 22.98
CA ALA A 2 69.69 -41.95 23.22
C ALA A 2 68.61 -41.43 22.24
N GLY A 3 67.39 -41.03 22.62
CA GLY A 3 66.79 -40.73 23.93
C GLY A 3 66.66 -39.22 24.13
N THR A 4 65.42 -38.71 24.24
CA THR A 4 64.89 -37.46 24.88
C THR A 4 63.72 -36.91 24.05
N GLU A 5 62.46 -37.06 24.51
CA GLU A 5 61.73 -36.21 25.47
C GLU A 5 61.26 -34.86 24.90
N GLY A 6 59.97 -34.57 25.08
CA GLY A 6 59.55 -33.18 25.33
C GLY A 6 58.36 -32.65 24.52
N SER A 7 57.22 -32.61 25.20
CA SER A 7 56.25 -31.50 25.16
C SER A 7 55.30 -31.39 23.96
N THR A 8 54.14 -32.02 24.13
CA THR A 8 52.88 -31.71 23.44
C THR A 8 52.39 -30.31 23.85
N ALA A 9 52.62 -29.32 22.99
CA ALA A 9 52.02 -27.99 23.11
C ALA A 9 50.76 -27.89 22.25
N THR A 10 49.64 -27.76 22.96
CA THR A 10 48.30 -27.43 22.53
C THR A 10 48.29 -26.17 21.66
N TYR A 11 47.76 -26.26 20.44
CA TYR A 11 47.36 -25.07 19.65
C TYR A 11 45.90 -25.22 19.21
N GLU A 12 45.08 -24.53 19.97
CA GLU A 12 43.64 -24.42 19.89
C GLU A 12 43.23 -23.59 18.66
N LYS A 13 42.28 -24.10 17.89
CA LYS A 13 41.71 -23.44 16.71
C LYS A 13 40.94 -22.19 17.13
N GLN A 14 41.35 -21.05 16.58
CA GLN A 14 40.52 -19.84 16.42
C GLN A 14 39.17 -20.16 15.75
N THR A 15 38.08 -19.59 16.26
CA THR A 15 37.05 -18.80 15.53
C THR A 15 35.78 -18.73 16.38
N ILE A 16 35.62 -17.74 17.28
CA ILE A 16 34.31 -17.25 17.75
C ILE A 16 34.43 -15.76 18.16
N GLU A 17 33.46 -14.97 17.67
CA GLU A 17 33.04 -13.60 18.04
C GLU A 17 33.93 -12.38 17.71
N VAL A 18 33.66 -11.80 16.53
CA VAL A 18 33.89 -10.36 16.28
C VAL A 18 32.80 -9.56 17.02
N ILE A 19 33.07 -9.22 18.28
CA ILE A 19 32.34 -8.16 18.98
C ILE A 19 32.94 -6.83 18.48
N HIS A 20 32.18 -6.08 17.67
CA HIS A 20 32.58 -4.73 17.32
C HIS A 20 32.54 -3.83 18.57
N PRO A 21 33.62 -3.10 18.91
CA PRO A 21 33.57 -2.12 19.99
C PRO A 21 32.70 -0.93 19.56
N VAL A 22 31.68 -0.61 20.37
CA VAL A 22 30.92 0.64 20.26
C VAL A 22 31.88 1.79 20.55
N ALA A 23 32.27 2.53 19.51
CA ALA A 23 33.15 3.68 19.65
C ALA A 23 32.50 4.79 20.50
N PRO A 24 33.27 5.47 21.38
CA PRO A 24 32.76 6.54 22.23
C PRO A 24 32.31 7.71 21.34
N THR A 25 31.11 8.26 21.61
CA THR A 25 30.60 9.42 20.88
C THR A 25 31.44 10.67 21.18
N PRO A 26 32.15 11.25 20.19
CA PRO A 26 32.93 12.45 20.41
C PRO A 26 32.03 13.69 20.44
N SER A 27 32.38 14.65 21.28
CA SER A 27 31.70 15.94 21.47
C SER A 27 31.64 16.76 20.18
N THR A 28 30.55 17.51 20.04
CA THR A 28 30.04 18.20 18.83
C THR A 28 31.03 19.12 18.11
N GLU A 29 32.06 19.61 18.79
CA GLU A 29 33.03 20.58 18.23
C GLU A 29 34.15 19.93 17.39
N SER A 30 34.56 18.70 17.69
CA SER A 30 35.69 18.04 17.01
C SER A 30 35.32 17.39 15.67
N ARG A 31 34.03 17.38 15.31
CA ARG A 31 33.51 16.69 14.11
C ARG A 31 33.70 17.47 12.80
N ARG A 32 34.19 18.71 12.86
CA ARG A 32 34.41 19.57 11.69
C ARG A 32 35.78 19.45 11.02
N LEU A 33 36.75 18.72 11.59
CA LEU A 33 38.16 18.75 11.12
C LEU A 33 38.71 17.43 10.56
N LEU A 34 37.92 16.37 10.44
CA LEU A 34 38.37 15.06 9.91
C LEU A 34 37.77 14.68 8.55
N ILE A 35 37.14 15.61 7.85
CA ILE A 35 36.63 15.41 6.50
C ILE A 35 37.42 16.38 5.61
N SER A 36 38.22 15.85 4.68
CA SER A 36 38.96 16.68 3.72
C SER A 36 37.97 17.51 2.89
N GLU A 37 38.38 18.71 2.46
CA GLU A 37 37.52 19.56 1.61
C GLU A 37 37.07 18.83 0.35
N ASP A 38 37.90 17.92 -0.18
CA ASP A 38 37.53 17.03 -1.28
C ASP A 38 36.32 16.15 -0.95
N GLN A 39 36.28 15.57 0.24
CA GLN A 39 35.14 14.75 0.69
C GLN A 39 33.89 15.58 0.99
N LEU A 40 34.05 16.82 1.45
CA LEU A 40 32.93 17.77 1.57
C LEU A 40 32.38 18.16 0.20
N ASN A 41 33.25 18.40 -0.78
CA ASN A 41 32.86 18.75 -2.14
C ASN A 41 32.24 17.56 -2.87
N ASP A 42 32.71 16.34 -2.64
CA ASP A 42 32.10 15.11 -3.16
C ASP A 42 30.70 14.89 -2.56
N ALA A 43 30.53 15.07 -1.25
CA ALA A 43 29.23 14.97 -0.60
C ALA A 43 28.27 16.09 -1.06
N ALA A 44 28.77 17.32 -1.20
CA ALA A 44 28.01 18.44 -1.74
C ALA A 44 27.66 18.22 -3.22
N TYR A 45 28.54 17.58 -4.00
CA TYR A 45 28.31 17.20 -5.38
C TYR A 45 27.24 16.11 -5.48
N LEU A 46 27.28 15.10 -4.60
CA LEU A 46 26.26 14.05 -4.54
C LEU A 46 24.89 14.57 -4.07
N LEU A 47 24.84 15.60 -3.24
CA LEU A 47 23.59 16.28 -2.85
C LEU A 47 23.12 17.32 -3.88
N SER A 48 24.02 17.83 -4.72
CA SER A 48 23.74 18.74 -5.84
C SER A 48 23.30 18.00 -7.09
N ARG A 49 23.58 16.69 -7.17
CA ARG A 49 22.99 15.80 -8.17
C ARG A 49 21.52 15.55 -7.84
N ASP A 50 20.72 16.55 -8.16
CA ASP A 50 19.28 16.45 -8.34
C ASP A 50 18.96 15.62 -9.59
N ASP A 51 19.49 14.40 -9.68
CA ASP A 51 19.00 13.32 -10.57
C ASP A 51 17.63 12.81 -10.03
N TYR A 52 16.78 13.73 -9.54
CA TYR A 52 15.39 13.45 -9.24
C TYR A 52 14.67 13.20 -10.56
N PRO A 53 14.07 12.02 -10.78
CA PRO A 53 13.43 11.70 -12.04
C PRO A 53 12.36 12.74 -12.36
N ALA A 54 12.47 13.29 -13.56
CA ALA A 54 11.64 14.37 -14.08
C ALA A 54 10.16 14.22 -13.72
N LYS A 55 9.62 15.29 -13.14
CA LYS A 55 8.20 15.51 -12.82
C LYS A 55 7.30 14.90 -13.91
N HIS A 56 6.58 13.84 -13.54
CA HIS A 56 5.68 13.10 -14.41
C HIS A 56 4.79 14.07 -15.19
N LYS A 57 4.82 14.02 -16.53
CA LYS A 57 3.93 14.83 -17.36
C LYS A 57 2.49 14.51 -16.93
N PRO A 58 1.64 15.52 -16.64
CA PRO A 58 0.27 15.25 -16.26
C PRO A 58 -0.40 14.58 -17.45
N VAL A 59 -0.79 13.32 -17.27
CA VAL A 59 -1.63 12.61 -18.24
C VAL A 59 -2.89 13.46 -18.38
N MET A 60 -3.13 14.05 -19.55
CA MET A 60 -4.30 14.90 -19.73
C MET A 60 -5.54 14.01 -19.59
N PRO A 61 -6.37 14.23 -18.55
CA PRO A 61 -7.51 13.36 -18.33
C PRO A 61 -8.54 13.59 -19.43
N LEU A 62 -9.18 12.51 -19.90
CA LEU A 62 -10.21 12.52 -20.94
C LEU A 62 -11.30 13.58 -20.68
N PHE A 63 -11.64 13.79 -19.41
CA PHE A 63 -12.57 14.83 -18.98
C PHE A 63 -11.82 15.97 -18.28
N LYS A 64 -12.01 17.21 -18.75
CA LYS A 64 -11.45 18.40 -18.07
C LYS A 64 -12.13 18.68 -16.72
N ASN A 65 -13.39 18.27 -16.55
CA ASN A 65 -14.15 18.56 -15.34
C ASN A 65 -13.89 17.53 -14.23
N GLN A 66 -13.28 17.99 -13.14
CA GLN A 66 -12.92 17.15 -12.00
C GLN A 66 -14.13 16.47 -11.35
N TYR A 67 -15.27 17.15 -11.23
CA TYR A 67 -16.47 16.57 -10.61
C TYR A 67 -17.02 15.37 -11.39
N VAL A 68 -16.99 15.44 -12.71
CA VAL A 68 -17.46 14.34 -13.59
C VAL A 68 -16.51 13.14 -13.50
N ARG A 69 -15.19 13.40 -13.42
CA ARG A 69 -14.21 12.32 -13.23
C ARG A 69 -14.41 11.61 -11.90
N GLU A 70 -14.57 12.37 -10.82
CA GLU A 70 -14.81 11.81 -9.49
C GLU A 70 -16.13 11.04 -9.44
N PHE A 71 -17.19 11.58 -10.07
CA PHE A 71 -18.47 10.91 -10.20
C PHE A 71 -18.34 9.56 -10.93
N LEU A 72 -17.69 9.53 -12.10
CA LEU A 72 -17.52 8.28 -12.87
C LEU A 72 -16.64 7.27 -12.15
N ALA A 73 -15.61 7.73 -11.45
CA ALA A 73 -14.74 6.87 -10.65
C ALA A 73 -15.50 6.22 -9.48
N GLU A 74 -16.28 7.00 -8.73
CA GLU A 74 -17.11 6.48 -7.64
C GLU A 74 -18.23 5.57 -8.17
N PHE A 75 -18.87 5.93 -9.28
CA PHE A 75 -19.88 5.10 -9.93
C PHE A 75 -19.31 3.73 -10.33
N LEU A 76 -18.20 3.72 -11.08
CA LEU A 76 -17.59 2.49 -11.57
C LEU A 76 -17.02 1.64 -10.42
N GLY A 77 -16.39 2.27 -9.43
CA GLY A 77 -15.87 1.56 -8.27
C GLY A 77 -16.97 0.93 -7.42
N THR A 78 -18.09 1.63 -7.20
CA THR A 78 -19.25 1.06 -6.48
C THR A 78 -19.95 -0.01 -7.32
N PHE A 79 -20.02 0.15 -8.64
CA PHE A 79 -20.55 -0.86 -9.55
C PHE A 79 -19.77 -2.18 -9.42
N ILE A 80 -18.43 -2.11 -9.48
CA ILE A 80 -17.55 -3.27 -9.29
C ILE A 80 -17.75 -3.88 -7.89
N LEU A 81 -17.80 -3.05 -6.85
CA LEU A 81 -18.00 -3.54 -5.48
C LEU A 81 -19.29 -4.37 -5.34
N ILE A 82 -20.39 -3.87 -5.90
CA ILE A 82 -21.71 -4.50 -5.76
C ILE A 82 -21.87 -5.70 -6.68
N ILE A 83 -21.38 -5.66 -7.93
CA ILE A 83 -21.54 -6.79 -8.86
C ILE A 83 -20.78 -8.04 -8.38
N PHE A 84 -19.56 -7.87 -7.86
CA PHE A 84 -18.78 -8.99 -7.32
C PHE A 84 -19.32 -9.46 -5.96
N GLY A 85 -19.70 -8.53 -5.07
CA GLY A 85 -20.26 -8.86 -3.76
C GLY A 85 -21.58 -9.61 -3.87
N ASN A 86 -22.56 -9.02 -4.56
CA ASN A 86 -23.88 -9.64 -4.76
C ASN A 86 -23.78 -10.89 -5.64
N GLY A 87 -22.87 -10.93 -6.62
CA GLY A 87 -22.63 -12.12 -7.44
C GLY A 87 -22.14 -13.32 -6.61
N ALA A 88 -21.24 -13.09 -5.65
CA ALA A 88 -20.78 -14.14 -4.72
C ALA A 88 -21.92 -14.65 -3.82
N VAL A 89 -22.78 -13.75 -3.33
CA VAL A 89 -23.98 -14.13 -2.56
C VAL A 89 -24.97 -14.89 -3.41
N ALA A 90 -25.20 -14.48 -4.67
CA ALA A 90 -26.10 -15.17 -5.59
C ALA A 90 -25.61 -16.60 -5.86
N GLN A 91 -24.31 -16.78 -6.11
CA GLN A 91 -23.71 -18.11 -6.30
C GLN A 91 -23.85 -19.00 -5.06
N PHE A 92 -23.66 -18.42 -3.88
CA PHE A 92 -23.86 -19.12 -2.61
C PHE A 92 -25.32 -19.60 -2.45
N VAL A 93 -26.29 -18.70 -2.65
CA VAL A 93 -27.71 -19.03 -2.52
C VAL A 93 -28.15 -20.07 -3.55
N LEU A 94 -27.66 -19.98 -4.79
CA LEU A 94 -27.97 -20.94 -5.84
C LEU A 94 -27.37 -22.32 -5.54
N SER A 95 -26.11 -22.36 -5.10
CA SER A 95 -25.43 -23.61 -4.73
C SER A 95 -26.09 -24.29 -3.53
N SER A 96 -26.53 -23.52 -2.54
CA SER A 96 -27.23 -24.05 -1.35
C SER A 96 -28.61 -24.64 -1.68
N LYS A 97 -29.23 -24.25 -2.80
CA LYS A 97 -30.51 -24.80 -3.26
C LYS A 97 -30.34 -26.07 -4.10
N ASN A 98 -29.10 -26.43 -4.48
CA ASN A 98 -28.84 -27.58 -5.32
C ASN A 98 -28.82 -28.88 -4.47
N PRO A 99 -29.75 -29.84 -4.67
CA PRO A 99 -29.82 -31.06 -3.88
C PRO A 99 -28.60 -31.98 -4.05
N SER A 100 -27.85 -31.84 -5.15
CA SER A 100 -26.64 -32.65 -5.41
C SER A 100 -25.40 -32.19 -4.65
N THR A 101 -25.39 -30.95 -4.14
CA THR A 101 -24.19 -30.33 -3.53
C THR A 101 -24.25 -30.30 -2.01
N GLY A 102 -25.42 -30.55 -1.41
CA GLY A 102 -25.63 -30.44 0.03
C GLY A 102 -25.51 -28.99 0.54
N PRO A 103 -25.79 -28.73 1.83
CA PRO A 103 -25.69 -27.38 2.40
C PRO A 103 -24.22 -26.91 2.44
N VAL A 104 -23.80 -26.14 1.45
CA VAL A 104 -22.44 -25.56 1.40
C VAL A 104 -22.43 -24.17 2.04
N SER A 105 -22.25 -24.10 3.36
CA SER A 105 -22.16 -22.84 4.12
C SER A 105 -20.75 -22.22 4.07
N ASN A 106 -20.33 -21.67 2.93
CA ASN A 106 -19.00 -21.07 2.76
C ASN A 106 -19.00 -19.53 2.92
N PHE A 107 -19.40 -19.03 4.10
CA PHE A 107 -19.37 -17.59 4.42
C PHE A 107 -17.97 -16.98 4.29
N PHE A 108 -16.92 -17.77 4.50
CA PHE A 108 -15.53 -17.37 4.28
C PHE A 108 -15.30 -16.91 2.83
N ALA A 109 -15.82 -17.63 1.84
CA ALA A 109 -15.71 -17.28 0.44
C ALA A 109 -16.42 -15.95 0.12
N ILE A 110 -17.59 -15.68 0.71
CA ILE A 110 -18.32 -14.41 0.55
C ILE A 110 -17.50 -13.25 1.10
N ASN A 111 -16.91 -13.39 2.29
CA ASN A 111 -16.09 -12.35 2.90
C ASN A 111 -14.85 -12.03 2.06
N ILE A 112 -14.16 -13.05 1.55
CA ILE A 112 -13.02 -12.85 0.63
C ILE A 112 -13.47 -12.18 -0.66
N ALA A 113 -14.60 -12.57 -1.23
CA ALA A 113 -15.14 -11.95 -2.43
C ALA A 113 -15.44 -10.46 -2.24
N TYR A 114 -16.07 -10.07 -1.12
CA TYR A 114 -16.28 -8.65 -0.78
C TYR A 114 -14.96 -7.91 -0.57
N GLY A 115 -13.98 -8.53 0.11
CA GLY A 115 -12.65 -7.94 0.29
C GLY A 115 -11.95 -7.65 -1.05
N LEU A 116 -11.99 -8.60 -1.98
CA LEU A 116 -11.46 -8.42 -3.33
C LEU A 116 -12.26 -7.41 -4.15
N ALA A 117 -13.59 -7.40 -4.03
CA ALA A 117 -14.45 -6.43 -4.70
C ALA A 117 -14.14 -4.99 -4.29
N VAL A 118 -13.93 -4.75 -2.98
CA VAL A 118 -13.46 -3.46 -2.46
C VAL A 118 -12.08 -3.13 -3.00
N ALA A 119 -11.13 -4.07 -2.97
CA ALA A 119 -9.77 -3.85 -3.47
C ALA A 119 -9.76 -3.43 -4.95
N PHE A 120 -10.53 -4.12 -5.81
CA PHE A 120 -10.66 -3.76 -7.22
C PHE A 120 -11.38 -2.42 -7.43
N GLY A 121 -12.46 -2.17 -6.69
CA GLY A 121 -13.16 -0.89 -6.74
C GLY A 121 -12.22 0.28 -6.38
N VAL A 122 -11.42 0.13 -5.31
CA VAL A 122 -10.47 1.16 -4.87
C VAL A 122 -9.32 1.28 -5.85
N TYR A 123 -8.84 0.18 -6.44
CA TYR A 123 -7.80 0.23 -7.46
C TYR A 123 -8.22 1.07 -8.68
N VAL A 124 -9.47 0.92 -9.12
CA VAL A 124 -10.02 1.68 -10.26
C VAL A 124 -10.32 3.14 -9.90
N ALA A 125 -10.93 3.39 -8.74
CA ALA A 125 -11.40 4.73 -8.36
C ALA A 125 -10.37 5.59 -7.60
N GLY A 126 -9.42 4.95 -6.92
CA GLY A 126 -8.51 5.57 -5.95
C GLY A 126 -7.64 6.69 -6.53
N GLY A 127 -7.12 6.49 -7.75
CA GLY A 127 -6.30 7.51 -8.43
C GLY A 127 -7.06 8.75 -8.91
N VAL A 128 -8.40 8.73 -8.86
CA VAL A 128 -9.24 9.81 -9.37
C VAL A 128 -10.08 10.47 -8.28
N SER A 129 -10.86 9.69 -7.52
CA SER A 129 -11.79 10.21 -6.49
C SER A 129 -11.31 10.00 -5.06
N GLY A 130 -10.26 9.21 -4.85
CA GLY A 130 -9.87 8.70 -3.53
C GLY A 130 -10.56 7.37 -3.16
N GLY A 131 -11.43 6.84 -4.03
CA GLY A 131 -12.02 5.51 -3.90
C GLY A 131 -12.85 5.33 -2.63
N HIS A 132 -13.82 6.20 -2.39
CA HIS A 132 -14.67 6.09 -1.20
C HIS A 132 -15.65 4.93 -1.31
N LEU A 133 -16.28 4.77 -2.49
CA LEU A 133 -17.21 3.71 -2.89
C LEU A 133 -18.40 3.50 -1.97
N ASN A 134 -18.56 4.39 -0.99
CA ASN A 134 -19.46 4.25 0.13
C ASN A 134 -19.84 5.66 0.62
N PRO A 135 -21.15 5.95 0.74
CA PRO A 135 -21.62 7.25 1.21
C PRO A 135 -21.22 7.54 2.65
N ALA A 136 -21.11 6.52 3.52
CA ALA A 136 -20.64 6.69 4.90
C ALA A 136 -19.16 7.08 4.97
N VAL A 137 -18.31 6.48 4.12
CA VAL A 137 -16.89 6.84 4.01
C VAL A 137 -16.75 8.26 3.49
N SER A 138 -17.55 8.64 2.49
CA SER A 138 -17.57 9.99 1.94
C SER A 138 -17.99 11.03 2.99
N LEU A 139 -18.98 10.69 3.81
CA LEU A 139 -19.42 11.52 4.93
C LEU A 139 -18.34 11.65 6.00
N ALA A 140 -17.69 10.54 6.39
CA ALA A 140 -16.59 10.55 7.35
C ALA A 140 -15.42 11.43 6.86
N MET A 141 -15.04 11.33 5.59
CA MET A 141 -14.00 12.18 4.99
C MET A 141 -14.42 13.66 4.96
N CYS A 142 -15.71 13.93 4.84
CA CYS A 142 -16.25 15.29 4.92
C CYS A 142 -16.17 15.86 6.34
N LEU A 143 -16.50 15.04 7.35
CA LEU A 143 -16.38 15.40 8.77
C LEU A 143 -14.92 15.64 9.18
N LEU A 144 -14.00 14.82 8.67
CA LEU A 144 -12.55 14.97 8.86
C LEU A 144 -11.93 16.10 8.02
N ARG A 145 -12.74 16.90 7.31
CA ARG A 145 -12.32 18.00 6.41
C ARG A 145 -11.36 17.57 5.28
N LYS A 146 -11.34 16.28 4.95
CA LYS A 146 -10.57 15.72 3.81
C LYS A 146 -11.33 15.83 2.49
N LEU A 147 -12.66 15.94 2.54
CA LEU A 147 -13.53 16.18 1.39
C LEU A 147 -14.33 17.48 1.57
N LYS A 148 -14.54 18.24 0.49
CA LYS A 148 -15.39 19.44 0.49
C LYS A 148 -16.87 19.02 0.58
N TRP A 149 -17.64 19.67 1.44
CA TRP A 149 -19.10 19.45 1.60
C TRP A 149 -19.89 19.52 0.29
N ARG A 150 -19.47 20.36 -0.66
CA ARG A 150 -20.12 20.48 -1.98
C ARG A 150 -19.94 19.23 -2.87
N LYS A 151 -18.93 18.40 -2.61
CA LYS A 151 -18.67 17.16 -3.36
C LYS A 151 -19.46 15.96 -2.82
N LEU A 152 -19.86 16.00 -1.56
CA LEU A 152 -20.62 14.94 -0.91
C LEU A 152 -21.86 14.48 -1.72
N PRO A 153 -22.77 15.36 -2.18
CA PRO A 153 -23.93 14.91 -2.94
C PRO A 153 -23.57 14.29 -4.29
N VAL A 154 -22.47 14.72 -4.91
CA VAL A 154 -21.97 14.14 -6.17
C VAL A 154 -21.48 12.71 -5.94
N TYR A 155 -20.73 12.48 -4.86
CA TYR A 155 -20.25 11.15 -4.48
C TYR A 155 -21.42 10.22 -4.13
N MET A 156 -22.36 10.69 -3.32
CA MET A 156 -23.54 9.91 -2.95
C MET A 156 -24.36 9.52 -4.18
N ALA A 157 -24.65 10.46 -5.08
CA ALA A 157 -25.38 10.17 -6.31
C ALA A 157 -24.65 9.15 -7.19
N ALA A 158 -23.33 9.27 -7.35
CA ALA A 158 -22.51 8.32 -8.10
C ALA A 158 -22.60 6.91 -7.50
N GLN A 159 -22.42 6.80 -6.19
CA GLN A 159 -22.43 5.53 -5.46
C GLN A 159 -23.81 4.85 -5.53
N TYR A 160 -24.90 5.61 -5.32
CA TYR A 160 -26.25 5.05 -5.43
C TYR A 160 -26.58 4.58 -6.84
N LEU A 161 -26.22 5.35 -7.86
CA LEU A 161 -26.44 4.95 -9.26
C LEU A 161 -25.59 3.74 -9.64
N GLY A 162 -24.33 3.68 -9.18
CA GLY A 162 -23.45 2.52 -9.39
C GLY A 162 -24.00 1.27 -8.73
N ALA A 163 -24.47 1.37 -7.49
CA ALA A 163 -25.07 0.25 -6.77
C ALA A 163 -26.40 -0.21 -7.40
N TRP A 164 -27.26 0.73 -7.80
CA TRP A 164 -28.53 0.42 -8.46
C TRP A 164 -28.30 -0.34 -9.75
N THR A 165 -27.40 0.15 -10.61
CA THR A 165 -27.12 -0.47 -11.92
C THR A 165 -26.41 -1.81 -11.79
N ALA A 166 -25.60 -2.02 -10.74
CA ALA A 166 -24.95 -3.30 -10.47
C ALA A 166 -25.88 -4.36 -9.86
N SER A 167 -26.96 -3.94 -9.21
CA SER A 167 -27.91 -4.86 -8.55
C SER A 167 -29.02 -5.36 -9.46
N GLY A 168 -29.22 -4.74 -10.62
CA GLY A 168 -30.30 -5.04 -11.57
C GLY A 168 -30.03 -6.24 -12.47
#